data_AF-A0A1T4RIS4-F1
#
_entry.id   AF-A0A1T4RIS4-F1
#
_cell.length_a   1.000
_cell.length_b   1.000
_cell.length_c   1.000
_cell.angle_alpha   90.00
_cell.angle_beta   90.00
_cell.angle_gamma   90.00
#
_symmetry.space_group_name_H-M   'P 1'
#
loop_
_entity.id
_entity.type
_entity.pdbx_description
1 polymer ?
#
loop_
_entity_poly.entity_id
_entity_poly.type
_entity_poly.pdbx_seq_one_letter_code
_entity_poly.pdbx_strand_id
1 'polypeptide(L)'
;MLEEMYADAVKLGINSVNYWDYTWEELMLELESLRFQQETKLKEHALFDYRLAQLISFAVNDPKNIPTKEEAYPILEVPEEVKRLEEQKQNEQNLLAFFQQLKLDDKGGGSE
;
A
#
# COMPACT_ATOMS: atom_id res chain seq x y z
N MET A 1 15.78 -13.84 -26.43
CA MET A 1 15.20 -12.86 -25.47
C MET A 1 13.68 -12.81 -25.55
N LEU A 2 13.05 -12.20 -26.58
CA LEU A 2 11.58 -12.19 -26.70
C LEU A 2 10.99 -13.60 -26.80
N GLU A 3 11.52 -14.46 -27.67
CA GLU A 3 11.07 -15.85 -27.78
C GLU A 3 11.21 -16.66 -26.48
N GLU A 4 12.23 -16.35 -25.67
CA GLU A 4 12.47 -17.03 -24.39
C GLU A 4 11.48 -16.57 -23.31
N MET A 5 11.04 -15.31 -23.37
CA MET A 5 10.08 -14.74 -22.42
C MET A 5 8.62 -15.07 -22.75
N TYR A 6 8.34 -15.51 -23.97
CA TYR A 6 6.99 -15.82 -24.43
C TYR A 6 6.23 -16.73 -23.46
N ALA A 7 6.86 -17.84 -23.04
CA ALA A 7 6.24 -18.80 -22.16
C ALA A 7 5.86 -18.21 -20.80
N ASP A 8 6.69 -17.33 -20.24
CA ASP A 8 6.45 -16.72 -18.93
C ASP A 8 5.46 -15.56 -19.02
N ALA A 9 5.50 -14.76 -20.09
CA ALA A 9 4.53 -13.72 -20.36
C ALA A 9 3.10 -14.27 -20.49
N VAL A 10 2.94 -15.38 -21.23
CA VAL A 10 1.63 -16.04 -21.37
C VAL A 10 1.13 -16.58 -20.04
N LYS A 11 2.00 -17.18 -19.19
CA LYS A 11 1.62 -17.61 -17.84
C LYS A 11 1.15 -16.45 -16.96
N LEU A 12 1.76 -15.27 -17.11
CA LEU A 12 1.42 -14.07 -16.37
C LEU A 12 0.12 -13.41 -16.86
N GLY A 13 -0.43 -13.87 -17.98
CA GLY A 13 -1.73 -13.44 -18.48
C GLY A 13 -1.68 -12.57 -19.74
N ILE A 14 -0.50 -12.36 -20.33
CA ILE A 14 -0.40 -11.68 -21.63
C ILE A 14 -1.00 -12.58 -22.71
N ASN A 15 -1.85 -12.00 -23.55
CA ASN A 15 -2.50 -12.73 -24.64
C ASN A 15 -1.45 -13.24 -25.64
N SER A 16 -1.41 -14.56 -25.85
CA SER A 16 -0.47 -15.23 -26.76
C SER A 16 -0.56 -14.76 -28.22
N VAL A 17 -1.75 -14.32 -28.66
CA VAL A 17 -1.96 -13.80 -30.01
C VAL A 17 -1.32 -12.42 -30.15
N ASN A 18 -1.57 -11.54 -29.18
CA ASN A 18 -1.09 -10.15 -29.21
C ASN A 18 0.38 -10.03 -28.83
N TYR A 19 0.97 -11.06 -28.22
CA TYR A 19 2.35 -11.04 -27.73
C TYR A 19 3.36 -10.61 -28.81
N TRP A 20 3.21 -11.14 -30.02
CA TRP A 20 4.11 -10.88 -31.14
C TRP A 20 3.91 -9.50 -31.76
N ASP A 21 2.77 -8.86 -31.47
CA ASP A 21 2.44 -7.52 -31.96
C ASP A 21 2.96 -6.42 -31.02
N TYR A 22 3.35 -6.76 -29.78
CA TYR A 22 3.91 -5.81 -28.84
C TYR A 22 5.38 -5.50 -29.13
N THR A 23 5.74 -4.23 -29.00
CA THR A 23 7.14 -3.86 -28.83
C THR A 23 7.67 -4.31 -27.46
N TRP A 24 9.00 -4.38 -27.33
CA TRP A 24 9.63 -4.72 -26.05
C TRP A 24 9.19 -3.79 -24.91
N GLU A 25 9.09 -2.49 -25.18
CA GLU A 25 8.70 -1.49 -24.17
C GLU A 25 7.26 -1.68 -23.70
N GLU A 26 6.34 -1.91 -24.62
CA GLU A 26 4.93 -2.17 -24.31
C GLU A 26 4.76 -3.47 -23.51
N LEU A 27 5.51 -4.51 -23.86
CA LEU A 27 5.49 -5.79 -23.16
C LEU A 27 6.01 -5.66 -21.73
N MET A 28 7.09 -4.92 -21.53
CA MET A 28 7.62 -4.66 -20.18
C MET A 28 6.65 -3.83 -19.34
N LEU A 29 6.00 -2.84 -19.95
CA LEU A 29 4.96 -2.04 -19.29
C LEU A 29 3.75 -2.90 -18.88
N GLU A 30 3.31 -3.80 -19.76
CA GLU A 30 2.20 -4.71 -19.49
C GLU A 30 2.55 -5.69 -18.35
N LEU A 31 3.77 -6.24 -18.36
CA LEU A 31 4.25 -7.10 -17.28
C LEU A 31 4.31 -6.36 -15.93
N GLU A 32 4.76 -5.11 -15.93
CA GLU A 32 4.80 -4.30 -14.72
C GLU A 32 3.40 -4.00 -14.18
N SER A 33 2.47 -3.65 -15.07
CA SER A 33 1.05 -3.47 -14.75
C SER A 33 0.44 -4.73 -14.12
N LEU A 34 0.66 -5.90 -14.73
CA LEU A 34 0.18 -7.18 -14.22
C LEU A 34 0.75 -7.50 -12.84
N ARG A 35 2.06 -7.30 -12.65
CA ARG A 35 2.71 -7.48 -11.35
C ARG A 35 2.09 -6.56 -10.29
N PHE A 36 1.89 -5.29 -10.61
CA PHE A 36 1.29 -4.32 -9.72
C PHE A 36 -0.15 -4.70 -9.33
N GLN A 37 -0.96 -5.14 -10.30
CA GLN A 37 -2.33 -5.59 -10.05
C GLN A 37 -2.36 -6.84 -9.16
N GLN A 38 -1.48 -7.81 -9.42
CA GLN A 38 -1.37 -9.03 -8.61
C GLN A 38 -0.95 -8.71 -7.17
N GLU A 39 0.07 -7.86 -7.00
CA GLU A 39 0.52 -7.43 -5.67
C GLU A 39 -0.59 -6.69 -4.91
N THR A 40 -1.29 -5.77 -5.58
CA THR A 40 -2.43 -5.05 -5.00
C THR A 40 -3.52 -6.01 -4.55
N LYS A 41 -3.90 -6.96 -5.40
CA LYS A 41 -4.92 -7.97 -5.08
C LYS A 41 -4.51 -8.84 -3.91
N LEU A 42 -3.24 -9.26 -3.82
CA LEU A 42 -2.72 -10.03 -2.68
C LEU A 42 -2.79 -9.22 -1.39
N LYS A 43 -2.43 -7.94 -1.43
CA LYS A 43 -2.55 -7.04 -0.27
C LYS A 43 -4.01 -6.86 0.16
N GLU A 44 -4.93 -6.68 -0.77
CA GLU A 44 -6.37 -6.60 -0.49
C GLU A 44 -6.89 -7.87 0.18
N HIS A 45 -6.56 -9.05 -0.34
CA HIS A 45 -6.91 -10.33 0.26
C HIS A 45 -6.36 -10.48 1.68
N ALA A 46 -5.07 -10.19 1.88
CA ALA A 46 -4.45 -10.23 3.20
C ALA A 46 -5.17 -9.32 4.22
N LEU A 47 -5.58 -8.13 3.79
CA LEU A 47 -6.36 -7.21 4.64
C LEU A 47 -7.74 -7.77 4.97
N PHE A 48 -8.46 -8.35 4.01
CA PHE A 48 -9.77 -8.94 4.25
C PHE A 48 -9.69 -10.16 5.17
N ASP A 49 -8.72 -11.05 4.97
CA ASP A 49 -8.52 -12.23 5.80
C ASP A 49 -8.15 -11.84 7.23
N TYR A 50 -7.30 -10.82 7.41
CA TYR A 50 -6.98 -10.28 8.72
C TYR A 50 -8.21 -9.70 9.42
N ARG A 51 -9.03 -8.92 8.70
CA ARG A 51 -10.30 -8.38 9.24
C ARG A 51 -11.27 -9.49 9.61
N LEU A 52 -11.35 -10.55 8.82
CA LEU A 52 -12.17 -11.72 9.13
C LEU A 52 -11.67 -12.41 10.41
N ALA A 53 -10.36 -12.60 10.56
CA ALA A 53 -9.77 -13.18 11.76
C ALA A 53 -10.10 -12.36 13.02
N GLN A 54 -10.05 -11.02 12.91
CA GLN A 54 -10.50 -10.12 13.99
C GLN A 54 -11.98 -10.33 14.33
N LEU A 55 -12.87 -10.44 13.34
CA LEU A 55 -14.29 -10.67 13.61
C LEU A 55 -14.53 -12.02 14.30
N ILE A 56 -13.83 -13.06 13.85
CA ILE A 56 -13.91 -14.40 14.45
C ILE A 56 -13.41 -14.36 15.89
N SER A 57 -12.27 -13.72 16.17
CA SER A 57 -11.72 -13.63 17.53
C SER A 57 -12.68 -12.94 18.51
N PHE A 58 -13.36 -11.89 18.05
CA PHE A 58 -14.38 -11.22 18.85
C PHE A 58 -15.56 -12.14 19.12
N ALA A 59 -15.99 -12.94 18.13
CA ALA A 59 -17.06 -13.92 18.30
C ALA A 59 -16.69 -15.04 19.29
N VAL A 60 -15.43 -15.50 19.30
CA VAL A 60 -14.95 -16.55 20.23
C VAL A 60 -14.39 -15.99 21.55
N ASN A 61 -14.47 -14.67 21.77
CA ASN A 61 -14.00 -13.97 22.96
C ASN A 61 -12.49 -14.15 23.27
N ASP A 62 -11.66 -14.31 22.23
CA ASP A 62 -10.20 -14.32 22.36
C ASP A 62 -9.51 -13.29 21.43
N PRO A 63 -9.77 -11.99 21.60
CA PRO A 63 -9.15 -10.96 20.77
C PRO A 63 -7.69 -10.67 21.14
N LYS A 64 -7.16 -11.19 22.26
CA LYS A 64 -5.84 -10.83 22.80
C LYS A 64 -4.68 -11.54 22.09
N ASN A 65 -4.94 -12.66 21.45
CA ASN A 65 -3.92 -13.51 20.84
C ASN A 65 -3.77 -13.33 19.32
N ILE A 66 -4.35 -12.27 18.74
CA ILE A 66 -4.19 -12.00 17.31
C ILE A 66 -2.89 -11.23 17.05
N PRO A 67 -1.99 -11.73 16.20
CA PRO A 67 -0.83 -10.96 15.75
C PRO A 67 -1.25 -9.70 15.00
N THR A 68 -0.35 -8.72 14.85
CA THR A 68 -0.62 -7.55 14.00
C THR A 68 -0.75 -7.95 12.52
N LYS A 69 -1.33 -7.08 11.68
CA LYS A 69 -1.54 -7.40 10.26
C LYS A 69 -0.21 -7.61 9.52
N GLU A 70 0.83 -6.86 9.91
CA GLU A 70 2.18 -6.99 9.36
C GLU A 70 2.86 -8.28 9.80
N GLU A 71 2.70 -8.68 11.08
CA GLU A 71 3.21 -9.96 11.58
C GLU A 71 2.53 -11.18 10.93
N ALA A 72 1.22 -11.09 10.69
CA ALA A 72 0.46 -12.14 10.03
C ALA A 72 0.72 -12.20 8.52
N TYR A 73 0.88 -11.03 7.89
CA TYR A 73 1.06 -10.88 6.45
C TYR A 73 2.22 -9.92 6.14
N PRO A 74 3.45 -10.41 6.04
CA PRO A 74 4.63 -9.58 5.77
C PRO A 74 4.56 -8.79 4.47
N ILE A 75 3.74 -9.22 3.50
CA ILE A 75 3.50 -8.47 2.24
C ILE A 75 2.86 -7.09 2.48
N LEU A 76 2.28 -6.87 3.67
CA LEU A 76 1.71 -5.60 4.10
C LEU A 76 2.74 -4.69 4.78
N GLU A 77 3.97 -5.15 5.01
CA GLU A 77 5.01 -4.34 5.60
C GLU A 77 5.32 -3.14 4.70
N VAL A 78 5.12 -1.95 5.27
CA VAL A 78 5.55 -0.71 4.64
C VAL A 78 7.07 -0.58 4.85
N PRO A 79 7.87 -0.34 3.79
CA PRO A 79 9.30 -0.14 3.92
C PRO A 79 9.63 0.95 4.95
N GLU A 80 10.67 0.75 5.77
CA GLU A 80 11.01 1.71 6.83
C GLU A 80 11.27 3.13 6.32
N GLU A 81 11.79 3.26 5.10
CA GLU A 81 12.03 4.56 4.48
C GLU A 81 10.73 5.33 4.22
N VAL A 82 9.66 4.62 3.81
CA VAL A 82 8.34 5.22 3.63
C VAL A 82 7.74 5.62 4.97
N LYS A 83 7.89 4.78 6.01
CA LYS A 83 7.44 5.11 7.38
C LYS A 83 8.10 6.39 7.89
N ARG A 84 9.43 6.52 7.72
CA ARG A 84 10.19 7.73 8.11
C ARG A 84 9.70 8.99 7.39
N LEU A 85 9.39 8.89 6.09
CA LEU A 85 8.87 10.03 5.31
C LEU A 85 7.46 10.44 5.76
N GLU A 86 6.60 9.48 6.11
CA GLU A 86 5.27 9.76 6.65
C GLU A 86 5.33 10.43 8.02
N GLU A 87 6.20 9.96 8.91
CA GLU A 87 6.44 10.59 10.23
C GLU A 87 6.95 12.03 10.10
N GLN A 88 7.87 12.29 9.16
CA GLN A 88 8.36 13.64 8.88
C GLN A 88 7.23 14.56 8.39
N LYS A 89 6.44 14.12 7.42
CA LYS A 89 5.28 14.89 6.93
C LYS A 89 4.27 15.16 8.03
N GLN A 90 3.99 14.18 8.88
CA GLN A 90 3.06 14.34 10.00
C GLN A 90 3.59 15.38 11.01
N ASN A 91 4.89 15.34 11.32
CA ASN A 91 5.52 16.30 12.21
C ASN A 91 5.51 17.73 11.64
N GLU A 92 5.76 17.89 10.35
CA GLU A 92 5.65 19.19 9.66
C GLU A 92 4.22 19.75 9.72
N GLN A 93 3.21 18.90 9.47
CA GLN A 93 1.81 19.29 9.58
C GLN A 93 1.44 19.70 11.00
N ASN A 94 1.88 18.95 12.01
CA ASN A 94 1.65 19.25 13.42
C ASN A 94 2.30 20.60 13.80
N LEU A 95 3.52 20.87 13.33
CA LEU A 95 4.21 22.14 13.56
C LEU A 95 3.47 23.31 12.91
N LEU A 96 3.01 23.16 11.66
CA LEU A 96 2.24 24.19 10.96
C LEU A 96 0.92 24.50 11.67
N ALA A 97 0.20 23.46 12.12
CA ALA A 97 -1.04 23.62 12.89
C ALA A 97 -0.78 24.37 14.22
N PHE A 98 0.31 24.04 14.91
CA PHE A 98 0.72 24.72 16.13
C PHE A 98 1.02 26.21 15.91
N PHE A 99 1.78 26.56 14.87
CA PHE A 99 2.05 27.96 14.53
C PHE A 99 0.81 28.74 14.10
N GLN A 100 -0.15 28.07 13.44
CA GLN A 100 -1.42 28.70 13.09
C GLN A 100 -2.23 29.05 14.34
N GLN A 101 -2.24 28.18 15.35
CA GLN A 101 -2.94 28.40 16.61
C GLN A 101 -2.35 29.60 17.39
N LEU A 102 -1.02 29.67 17.50
CA LEU A 102 -0.35 30.83 18.14
C LEU A 102 -0.65 32.17 17.45
N LYS A 103 -0.76 32.18 16.12
CA LYS A 103 -1.12 33.40 15.35
C LYS A 103 -2.58 33.83 15.54
N LEU A 104 -3.46 32.92 15.94
CA LEU A 104 -4.86 33.24 16.23
C LEU A 104 -4.99 33.83 17.65
N ASP A 105 -4.23 33.31 18.61
CA ASP A 105 -4.22 33.80 19.99
C ASP A 105 -3.66 35.23 20.12
N ASP A 106 -2.63 35.58 19.31
CA ASP A 106 -2.04 36.93 19.30
C ASP A 106 -2.98 38.02 18.72
N LYS A 107 -3.98 37.64 17.91
CA LYS A 107 -4.97 38.57 17.33
C LYS A 107 -6.20 38.79 18.22
N GLY A 108 -6.36 38.01 19.29
CA GLY A 108 -7.46 38.14 20.26
C GLY A 108 -7.19 39.09 21.43
N GLY A 109 -5.96 39.60 21.59
CA GLY A 109 -5.53 40.43 22.73
C GLY A 109 -5.57 41.94 22.53
N GLY A 110 -6.12 42.43 21.42
CA GLY A 110 -6.17 43.87 21.09
C GLY A 110 -7.58 44.42 21.05
N SER A 111 -8.28 44.45 22.19
CA SER A 111 -9.56 45.16 22.35
C SER A 111 -9.79 45.51 23.83
N GLU A 112 -9.03 46.47 24.34
CA GLU A 112 -9.45 47.37 25.44
C GLU A 112 -8.98 48.80 25.12
#